data_AF-A0A494VS50-F1
#
_entry.id   AF-A0A494VS50-F1
#
_cell.length_a   1.000
_cell.length_b   1.000
_cell.length_c   1.000
_cell.angle_alpha   90.00
_cell.angle_beta   90.00
_cell.angle_gamma   90.00
#
_symmetry.space_group_name_H-M   'P 1'
#
loop_
_entity.id
_entity.type
_entity.pdbx_description
1 polymer ?
#
loop_
_entity_poly.entity_id
_entity_poly.type
_entity_poly.pdbx_seq_one_letter_code
_entity_poly.pdbx_strand_id
1 'polypeptide(L)'
;MHGISKSKHEHLIESLLLLEKLLAEEQAIIKRANAELNGNGADIADYSGEHKLAAVYREELDQIYTQYNTILVSLAEVIERYDKLFNHVRLEYVSKKLKELKRKVSAGEVRFDLLKDNIHTAYGISD
;
A
#
# COMPACT_ATOMS: atom_id res chain seq x y z
N MET A 1 -7.56 -9.80 -1.72
CA MET A 1 -6.38 -9.20 -2.37
C MET A 1 -5.14 -9.82 -1.74
N HIS A 2 -4.22 -10.37 -2.52
CA HIS A 2 -2.92 -10.78 -2.00
C HIS A 2 -2.06 -9.51 -1.86
N GLY A 3 -1.75 -9.11 -0.63
CA GLY A 3 -0.83 -7.99 -0.35
C GLY A 3 0.63 -8.39 -0.56
N ILE A 4 1.55 -7.41 -0.48
CA ILE A 4 2.99 -7.72 -0.47
C ILE A 4 3.32 -8.38 0.87
N SER A 5 3.91 -9.57 0.84
CA SER A 5 4.30 -10.29 2.05
C SER A 5 5.52 -9.64 2.69
N LYS A 6 5.35 -9.10 3.91
CA LYS A 6 6.44 -8.51 4.70
C LYS A 6 7.62 -9.48 4.85
N SER A 7 7.36 -10.72 5.24
CA SER A 7 8.42 -11.70 5.47
C SER A 7 9.19 -12.08 4.21
N LYS A 8 8.52 -12.13 3.05
CA LYS A 8 9.20 -12.39 1.77
C LYS A 8 10.03 -11.19 1.33
N HIS A 9 9.53 -9.98 1.57
CA HIS A 9 10.25 -8.74 1.28
C HIS A 9 11.51 -8.65 2.13
N GLU A 10 11.39 -8.76 3.46
CA GLU A 10 12.53 -8.71 4.39
C GLU A 10 13.59 -9.76 4.04
N HIS A 11 13.16 -11.00 3.80
CA HIS A 11 14.07 -12.08 3.41
C HIS A 11 14.83 -11.78 2.10
N LEU A 12 14.16 -11.20 1.10
CA LEU A 12 14.80 -10.87 -0.17
C LEU A 12 15.78 -9.69 -0.02
N ILE A 13 15.44 -8.68 0.77
CA ILE A 13 16.35 -7.56 1.09
C ILE A 13 17.61 -8.06 1.80
N GLU A 14 17.46 -8.94 2.79
CA GLU A 14 18.59 -9.57 3.49
C GLU A 14 19.47 -10.39 2.55
N SER A 15 18.84 -11.15 1.64
CA SER A 15 19.54 -11.97 0.65
C SER A 15 20.34 -11.10 -0.34
N LEU A 16 19.75 -10.00 -0.81
CA LEU A 16 20.44 -9.05 -1.70
C LEU A 16 21.61 -8.35 -1.00
N LEU A 17 21.45 -8.00 0.28
CA LEU A 17 22.51 -7.40 1.08
C LEU A 17 23.67 -8.38 1.32
N LEU A 18 23.38 -9.67 1.52
CA LEU A 18 24.41 -10.70 1.59
C LEU A 18 25.11 -10.89 0.24
N LEU A 19 24.35 -10.93 -0.86
CA LEU A 19 24.90 -11.05 -2.21
C LEU A 19 25.83 -9.86 -2.54
N GLU A 20 25.41 -8.64 -2.21
CA GLU A 20 26.21 -7.43 -2.38
C GLU A 20 27.57 -7.54 -1.67
N LYS A 21 27.59 -7.99 -0.41
CA LYS A 21 28.83 -8.21 0.35
C LYS A 21 29.74 -9.26 -0.29
N LEU A 22 29.18 -10.40 -0.70
CA LEU A 22 29.95 -11.48 -1.31
C LEU A 22 30.58 -11.04 -2.64
N LEU A 23 29.83 -10.32 -3.49
CA LEU A 23 30.35 -9.78 -4.74
C LEU A 23 31.44 -8.72 -4.50
N ALA A 24 31.33 -7.92 -3.44
CA ALA A 24 32.37 -6.94 -3.08
C ALA A 24 33.67 -7.64 -2.64
N GLU A 25 33.56 -8.67 -1.82
CA GLU A 25 34.69 -9.47 -1.33
C GLU A 25 35.39 -10.18 -2.49
N GLU A 26 34.63 -10.82 -3.38
CA GLU A 26 35.17 -11.49 -4.58
C GLU A 26 35.95 -10.52 -5.48
N GLN A 27 35.39 -9.34 -5.75
CA GLN A 27 36.09 -8.30 -6.52
C GLN A 27 37.37 -7.83 -5.83
N ALA A 28 37.37 -7.71 -4.51
CA ALA A 28 38.55 -7.30 -3.76
C ALA A 28 39.66 -8.37 -3.83
N ILE A 29 39.31 -9.66 -3.79
CA ILE A 29 40.23 -10.78 -3.95
C ILE A 29 40.84 -10.75 -5.36
N ILE A 30 40.01 -10.64 -6.40
CA ILE A 30 40.48 -10.59 -7.80
C ILE A 30 41.42 -9.40 -8.02
N LYS A 31 41.09 -8.22 -7.48
CA LYS A 31 41.96 -7.03 -7.57
C LYS A 31 43.32 -7.24 -6.91
N ARG A 32 43.36 -7.88 -5.74
CA ARG A 32 44.61 -8.19 -5.02
C ARG A 32 45.47 -9.19 -5.80
N ALA A 33 44.88 -10.30 -6.24
CA ALA A 33 45.58 -11.31 -7.02
C ALA A 33 46.18 -10.73 -8.31
N ASN A 34 45.47 -9.84 -8.99
CA ASN A 34 45.95 -9.19 -10.21
C ASN A 34 47.05 -8.15 -9.95
N ALA A 35 47.02 -7.46 -8.81
CA ALA A 35 48.07 -6.52 -8.42
C ALA A 35 49.41 -7.22 -8.14
N GLU A 36 49.37 -8.48 -7.71
CA GLU A 36 50.56 -9.29 -7.46
C GLU A 36 51.17 -9.88 -8.75
N LEU A 37 50.41 -9.95 -9.85
CA LEU A 37 50.81 -10.63 -11.10
C LEU A 37 51.41 -9.74 -12.20
N ASN A 38 51.67 -8.45 -11.96
CA ASN A 38 52.34 -7.51 -12.88
C ASN A 38 51.99 -7.64 -14.38
N GLY A 39 50.90 -6.96 -14.78
CA GLY A 39 50.82 -6.33 -16.10
C GLY A 39 50.66 -7.27 -17.30
N ASN A 40 49.49 -7.87 -17.46
CA ASN A 40 48.88 -8.00 -18.79
C ASN A 40 47.38 -7.83 -18.63
N GLY A 41 46.90 -6.63 -18.94
CA GLY A 41 45.48 -6.29 -18.96
C GLY A 41 44.78 -7.13 -20.00
N ALA A 42 44.09 -8.19 -19.54
CA ALA A 42 43.14 -8.94 -20.35
C ALA A 42 41.83 -8.96 -19.58
N ASP A 43 40.82 -8.32 -20.17
CA ASP A 43 39.39 -8.38 -19.85
C ASP A 43 39.04 -8.70 -18.41
N ILE A 44 39.12 -7.68 -17.55
CA ILE A 44 38.28 -7.69 -16.35
C ILE A 44 36.86 -7.45 -16.86
N ALA A 45 36.13 -8.54 -17.13
CA ALA A 45 34.69 -8.48 -17.26
C ALA A 45 34.16 -7.56 -16.15
N ASP A 46 33.30 -6.61 -16.49
CA ASP A 46 32.84 -5.55 -15.59
C ASP A 46 31.97 -6.11 -14.44
N TYR A 47 32.59 -6.86 -13.53
CA TYR A 47 32.00 -7.37 -12.31
C TYR A 47 31.54 -6.21 -11.41
N SER A 48 32.07 -5.00 -11.61
CA SER A 48 31.62 -3.78 -10.92
C SER A 48 30.14 -3.48 -11.18
N GLY A 49 29.61 -3.89 -12.34
CA GLY A 49 28.20 -3.74 -12.70
C GLY A 49 27.27 -4.61 -11.86
N GLU A 50 27.62 -5.87 -11.61
CA GLU A 50 26.76 -6.83 -10.89
C GLU A 50 26.58 -6.47 -9.42
N HIS A 51 27.65 -6.03 -8.75
CA HIS A 51 27.57 -5.52 -7.38
C HIS A 51 26.64 -4.31 -7.29
N LYS A 52 26.78 -3.35 -8.21
CA LYS A 52 25.91 -2.17 -8.26
C LYS A 52 24.46 -2.57 -8.52
N LEU A 53 24.23 -3.61 -9.30
CA LEU A 53 22.89 -4.05 -9.66
C LEU A 53 22.13 -4.65 -8.46
N ALA A 54 22.79 -5.44 -7.61
CA ALA A 54 22.17 -5.95 -6.37
C ALA A 54 21.76 -4.82 -5.42
N ALA A 55 22.61 -3.80 -5.27
CA ALA A 55 22.31 -2.61 -4.47
C ALA A 55 21.12 -1.83 -5.04
N VAL A 56 21.09 -1.62 -6.37
CA VAL A 56 19.98 -0.94 -7.07
C VAL A 56 18.66 -1.69 -6.86
N TYR A 57 18.64 -3.01 -7.03
CA TYR A 57 17.42 -3.79 -6.81
C TYR A 57 16.96 -3.77 -5.35
N ARG A 58 17.89 -3.79 -4.39
CA ARG A 58 17.58 -3.68 -2.98
C ARG A 58 16.90 -2.34 -2.68
N GLU A 59 17.47 -1.24 -3.16
CA GLU A 59 16.93 0.11 -2.98
C GLU A 59 15.56 0.27 -3.65
N GLU A 60 15.40 -0.23 -4.87
CA GLU A 60 14.12 -0.17 -5.59
C GLU A 60 13.03 -0.98 -4.88
N LEU A 61 13.34 -2.19 -4.41
CA LEU A 61 12.40 -3.02 -3.65
C LEU A 61 11.96 -2.36 -2.34
N ASP A 62 12.89 -1.75 -1.61
CA ASP A 62 12.61 -1.06 -0.36
C ASP A 62 11.75 0.21 -0.59
N GLN A 63 12.04 0.95 -1.67
CA GLN A 63 11.25 2.09 -2.08
C GLN A 63 9.81 1.69 -2.45
N ILE A 64 9.64 0.65 -3.27
CA ILE A 64 8.32 0.14 -3.67
C ILE A 64 7.55 -0.35 -2.44
N TYR A 65 8.19 -1.07 -1.52
CA TYR A 65 7.55 -1.57 -0.32
C TYR A 65 7.12 -0.43 0.62
N THR A 66 7.94 0.60 0.76
CA THR A 66 7.61 1.81 1.52
C THR A 66 6.42 2.56 0.92
N GLN A 67 6.40 2.73 -0.41
CA GLN A 67 5.27 3.34 -1.12
C GLN A 67 3.99 2.53 -0.94
N TYR A 68 4.07 1.20 -1.07
CA TYR A 68 2.95 0.30 -0.83
C TYR A 68 2.34 0.50 0.56
N ASN A 69 3.17 0.53 1.61
CA ASN A 69 2.70 0.73 2.98
C ASN A 69 2.07 2.13 3.16
N THR A 70 2.65 3.16 2.54
CA THR A 70 2.09 4.53 2.57
C THR A 70 0.70 4.59 1.94
N ILE A 71 0.53 3.92 0.80
CA ILE A 71 -0.77 3.83 0.11
C ILE A 71 -1.79 3.09 0.98
N LEU A 72 -1.39 2.00 1.66
CA LEU A 72 -2.28 1.28 2.56
C LEU A 72 -2.79 2.16 3.71
N VAL A 73 -1.92 2.97 4.32
CA VAL A 73 -2.31 3.92 5.37
C VAL A 73 -3.31 4.94 4.82
N SER A 74 -3.00 5.55 3.67
CA SER A 74 -3.89 6.51 3.02
C SER A 74 -5.26 5.91 2.67
N LEU A 75 -5.27 4.67 2.18
CA LEU A 75 -6.50 3.94 1.89
C LEU A 75 -7.33 3.69 3.16
N ALA A 76 -6.68 3.30 4.26
CA ALA A 76 -7.35 3.11 5.55
C ALA A 76 -8.02 4.41 6.02
N GLU A 77 -7.36 5.56 5.86
CA GLU A 77 -7.96 6.85 6.20
C GLU A 77 -9.17 7.20 5.32
N VAL A 78 -9.11 6.90 4.02
CA VAL A 78 -10.25 7.11 3.11
C VAL A 78 -11.44 6.26 3.53
N ILE A 79 -11.20 4.99 3.86
CA ILE A 79 -12.24 4.07 4.34
C ILE A 79 -12.84 4.60 5.65
N GLU A 80 -12.01 5.01 6.61
CA GLU A 80 -12.49 5.55 7.88
C GLU A 80 -13.31 6.84 7.70
N ARG A 81 -12.84 7.77 6.84
CA ARG A 81 -13.59 8.99 6.53
C ARG A 81 -14.92 8.68 5.87
N TYR A 82 -14.95 7.74 4.95
CA TYR A 82 -16.17 7.29 4.29
C TYR A 82 -17.15 6.69 5.31
N ASP A 83 -16.69 5.76 6.15
CA ASP A 83 -17.55 5.10 7.14
C ASP A 83 -18.13 6.08 8.16
N LYS A 84 -17.33 7.05 8.62
CA LYS A 84 -17.80 8.13 9.50
C LYS A 84 -18.87 8.97 8.82
N LEU A 85 -18.61 9.42 7.59
CA LEU A 85 -19.56 10.25 6.84
C LEU A 85 -20.84 9.48 6.52
N PHE A 86 -20.72 8.23 6.06
CA PHE A 86 -21.83 7.36 5.75
C PHE A 86 -22.72 7.16 6.98
N ASN A 87 -22.15 6.83 8.13
CA ASN A 87 -22.91 6.65 9.36
C ASN A 87 -23.54 7.96 9.85
N HIS A 88 -22.84 9.08 9.76
CA HIS A 88 -23.41 10.39 10.09
C HIS A 88 -24.61 10.73 9.20
N VAL A 89 -24.46 10.60 7.88
CA VAL A 89 -25.55 10.86 6.94
C VAL A 89 -26.73 9.92 7.21
N ARG A 90 -26.46 8.63 7.36
CA ARG A 90 -27.49 7.61 7.61
C ARG A 90 -28.23 7.83 8.93
N LEU A 91 -27.51 7.97 10.04
CA LEU A 91 -28.11 7.94 11.38
C LEU A 91 -28.54 9.32 11.86
N GLU A 92 -27.72 10.34 11.64
CA GLU A 92 -27.95 11.68 12.19
C GLU A 92 -28.75 12.56 11.24
N TYR A 93 -28.35 12.61 9.96
CA TYR A 93 -28.98 13.53 9.01
C TYR A 93 -30.31 13.00 8.50
N VAL A 94 -30.30 11.82 7.88
CA VAL A 94 -31.49 11.24 7.24
C VAL A 94 -32.60 11.00 8.26
N SER A 95 -32.30 10.40 9.41
CA SER A 95 -33.29 10.17 10.47
C SER A 95 -33.92 11.47 10.99
N LYS A 96 -33.12 12.52 11.22
CA LYS A 96 -33.66 13.83 11.66
C LYS A 96 -34.52 14.46 10.58
N LYS A 97 -34.07 14.40 9.33
CA LYS A 97 -34.82 14.97 8.19
C LYS A 97 -36.14 14.23 7.94
N LEU A 98 -36.15 12.91 8.07
CA LEU A 98 -37.40 12.12 8.00
C LEU A 98 -38.36 12.50 9.13
N LYS A 99 -37.87 12.67 10.36
CA LYS A 99 -38.70 13.12 11.49
C LYS A 99 -39.25 14.53 11.30
N GLU A 100 -38.43 15.47 10.81
CA GLU A 100 -38.87 16.84 10.48
C GLU A 100 -39.90 16.85 9.36
N LEU A 101 -39.68 16.07 8.31
CA LEU A 101 -40.57 15.98 7.15
C LEU A 101 -41.92 15.38 7.54
N LYS A 102 -41.93 14.32 8.37
CA LYS A 102 -43.15 13.72 8.94
C LYS A 102 -44.02 14.73 9.68
N ARG A 103 -43.42 15.75 10.31
CA ARG A 103 -44.16 16.80 11.06
C ARG A 103 -44.79 17.86 10.15
N LYS A 104 -44.24 18.06 8.95
CA LYS A 104 -44.67 19.10 8.00
C LYS A 104 -45.65 18.58 6.96
N VAL A 105 -45.55 17.30 6.63
CA VAL A 105 -46.37 16.62 5.64
C VAL A 105 -47.68 16.17 6.28
N SER A 106 -48.81 16.40 5.60
CA SER A 106 -50.12 15.91 6.05
C SER A 106 -50.13 14.38 6.06
N ALA A 107 -50.74 13.77 7.07
CA ALA A 107 -50.86 12.31 7.16
C ALA A 107 -51.43 11.71 5.86
N GLY A 108 -50.68 10.78 5.23
CA GLY A 108 -51.10 10.08 4.01
C GLY A 108 -50.42 10.51 2.70
N GLU A 109 -49.36 11.34 2.73
CA GLU A 109 -48.64 11.68 1.50
C GLU A 109 -47.76 10.51 1.01
N VAL A 110 -48.21 9.84 -0.04
CA VAL A 110 -47.57 8.65 -0.67
C VAL A 110 -46.08 8.86 -0.99
N ARG A 111 -45.66 10.09 -1.30
CA ARG A 111 -44.25 10.42 -1.58
C ARG A 111 -43.36 10.31 -0.35
N PHE A 112 -43.89 10.62 0.84
CA PHE A 112 -43.17 10.47 2.10
C PHE A 112 -42.99 9.00 2.45
N ASP A 113 -44.03 8.18 2.27
CA ASP A 113 -43.99 6.74 2.55
C ASP A 113 -42.99 6.03 1.61
N LEU A 114 -43.01 6.34 0.31
CA LEU A 114 -42.03 5.83 -0.66
C LEU A 114 -40.58 6.20 -0.29
N LEU A 115 -40.35 7.45 0.15
CA LEU A 115 -39.02 7.89 0.59
C LEU A 115 -38.57 7.13 1.84
N LYS A 116 -39.47 6.97 2.82
CA LYS A 116 -39.20 6.25 4.06
C LYS A 116 -38.85 4.78 3.77
N ASP A 117 -39.66 4.11 2.95
CA ASP A 117 -39.49 2.70 2.61
C ASP A 117 -38.20 2.45 1.83
N ASN A 118 -37.87 3.32 0.88
CA ASN A 118 -36.61 3.24 0.14
C ASN A 118 -35.39 3.37 1.08
N ILE A 119 -35.46 4.29 2.04
CA ILE A 119 -34.39 4.50 3.02
C ILE A 119 -34.30 3.32 4.01
N HIS A 120 -35.42 2.81 4.50
CA HIS A 120 -35.43 1.64 5.39
C HIS A 120 -34.91 0.39 4.67
N THR A 121 -35.34 0.16 3.44
CA THR A 121 -34.93 -1.01 2.63
C THR A 121 -33.45 -0.95 2.29
N ALA A 122 -32.94 0.21 1.88
CA ALA A 122 -31.54 0.36 1.47
C ALA A 122 -30.56 0.42 2.66
N TYR A 123 -30.99 0.92 3.82
CA TYR A 123 -30.07 1.28 4.91
C TYR A 123 -30.39 0.67 6.28
N GLY A 124 -31.48 -0.10 6.40
CA GLY A 124 -31.86 -0.84 7.61
C GLY A 124 -32.13 0.04 8.83
N ILE A 125 -32.48 1.31 8.63
CA ILE A 125 -32.82 2.23 9.73
C ILE A 125 -34.15 1.74 10.31
N SER A 126 -34.15 0.96 11.38
CA SER A 126 -35.37 0.60 12.11
C SER A 126 -35.73 1.74 13.07
N ASP A 127 -37.01 2.13 13.05
CA ASP A 127 -37.61 3.16 13.92
C ASP A 127 -37.40 2.89 15.42
#